data_AF-A0A937FUA2-F1
#
_entry.id   AF-A0A937FUA2-F1
#
_cell.length_a   1.000
_cell.length_b   1.000
_cell.length_c   1.000
_cell.angle_alpha   90.00
_cell.angle_beta   90.00
_cell.angle_gamma   90.00
#
_symmetry.space_group_name_H-M   'P 1'
#
loop_
_entity.id
_entity.type
_entity.pdbx_description
1 polymer ?
#
loop_
_entity_poly.entity_id
_entity_poly.type
_entity_poly.pdbx_seq_one_letter_code
_entity_poly.pdbx_strand_id
1 'polypeptide(L)'
;MKYLVLFTVIIFIDGFTAYKVAESIHQIKYLKGLTDESWSFSLALANSDFYLVLVFGLSALITFELLLGHWLKVMDSRNSDSKYHKSQNELVHQKQIRAKLESEFADLNDEINLKKVDINNKIEEITKLKRSISQLESDLEHKRHSVQSTYEHHKFTFENITRINLVRVDNETFTFSIVYMLDRVSTFMRGWKDFLHEHFAVDIAIQKSRLADEQVLIWKSNNLQNLKEPTL
;
A
#
# COMPACT_ATOMS: atom_id res chain seq x y z
N MET A 1 -42.49 5.73 -39.07
CA MET A 1 -43.47 4.98 -39.89
C MET A 1 -44.88 5.56 -39.83
N LYS A 2 -45.47 5.81 -38.64
CA LYS A 2 -46.83 6.38 -38.50
C LYS A 2 -47.03 7.74 -39.22
N TYR A 3 -46.08 8.66 -39.11
CA TYR A 3 -46.15 9.98 -39.78
C TYR A 3 -46.12 9.89 -41.31
N LEU A 4 -45.41 8.90 -41.85
CA LEU A 4 -45.33 8.70 -43.29
C LEU A 4 -46.67 8.19 -43.85
N VAL A 5 -47.31 7.24 -43.15
CA VAL A 5 -48.65 6.75 -43.52
C VAL A 5 -49.69 7.86 -43.48
N LEU A 6 -49.66 8.71 -42.44
CA LEU A 6 -50.62 9.80 -42.27
C LEU A 6 -50.44 10.87 -43.37
N PHE A 7 -49.20 11.20 -43.72
CA PHE A 7 -48.89 12.13 -44.79
C PHE A 7 -49.35 11.60 -46.17
N THR A 8 -49.14 10.31 -46.44
CA THR A 8 -49.63 9.66 -47.66
C THR A 8 -51.16 9.77 -47.76
N VAL A 9 -51.89 9.47 -46.68
CA VAL A 9 -53.36 9.57 -46.67
C VAL A 9 -53.84 10.99 -46.93
N ILE A 10 -53.19 12.01 -46.35
CA ILE A 10 -53.53 13.42 -46.59
C ILE A 10 -53.35 13.80 -48.06
N ILE A 11 -52.22 13.44 -48.67
CA ILE A 11 -51.97 13.71 -50.09
C ILE A 11 -53.02 13.04 -50.99
N PHE A 12 -53.42 11.81 -50.67
CA PHE A 12 -54.45 11.12 -51.44
C PHE A 12 -55.82 11.80 -51.35
N ILE A 13 -56.22 12.26 -50.16
CA ILE A 13 -57.51 12.94 -49.94
C ILE A 13 -57.52 14.32 -50.62
N ASP A 14 -56.45 15.09 -50.44
CA ASP A 14 -56.32 16.42 -51.05
C ASP A 14 -56.22 16.33 -52.58
N GLY A 15 -55.46 15.35 -53.08
CA GLY A 15 -55.36 15.04 -54.51
C GLY A 15 -56.69 14.60 -55.13
N PHE A 16 -57.48 13.80 -54.42
CA PHE A 16 -58.82 13.42 -54.87
C PHE A 16 -59.76 14.63 -54.93
N THR A 17 -59.67 15.53 -53.94
CA THR A 17 -60.46 16.76 -53.89
C THR A 17 -60.06 17.69 -55.04
N ALA A 18 -58.77 17.90 -55.26
CA ALA A 18 -58.25 18.68 -56.38
C ALA A 18 -58.69 18.11 -57.74
N TYR A 19 -58.69 16.79 -57.89
CA TYR A 19 -59.18 16.12 -59.09
C TYR A 19 -60.66 16.41 -59.36
N LYS A 20 -61.51 16.29 -58.35
CA LYS A 20 -62.96 16.56 -58.50
C LYS A 20 -63.26 18.03 -58.80
N VAL A 21 -62.51 18.94 -58.19
CA VAL A 21 -62.65 20.37 -58.47
C VAL A 21 -62.17 20.70 -59.89
N ALA A 22 -61.05 20.15 -60.33
CA ALA A 22 -60.54 20.35 -61.69
C ALA A 22 -61.48 19.75 -62.75
N GLU A 23 -62.07 18.58 -62.50
CA GLU A 23 -63.10 17.96 -63.34
C GLU A 23 -64.31 18.89 -63.49
N SER A 24 -64.82 19.44 -62.39
CA SER A 24 -65.94 20.38 -62.39
C SER A 24 -65.63 21.66 -63.17
N ILE A 25 -64.45 22.26 -62.94
CA ILE A 25 -64.01 23.46 -63.67
C ILE A 25 -63.89 23.17 -65.17
N HIS A 26 -63.34 22.01 -65.54
CA HIS A 26 -63.19 21.62 -66.93
C HIS A 26 -64.55 21.36 -67.62
N GLN A 27 -65.49 20.70 -66.94
CA GLN A 27 -66.85 20.51 -67.46
C GLN A 27 -67.55 21.85 -67.69
N ILE A 28 -67.36 22.83 -66.80
CA ILE A 28 -67.88 24.18 -66.99
C ILE A 28 -67.23 24.86 -68.21
N LYS A 29 -65.93 24.67 -68.45
CA LYS A 29 -65.23 25.19 -69.64
C LYS A 29 -65.73 24.53 -70.93
N TYR A 30 -65.96 23.22 -70.91
CA TYR A 30 -66.53 22.46 -72.02
C TYR A 30 -67.95 22.92 -72.35
N LEU A 31 -68.83 23.06 -71.36
CA LEU A 31 -70.20 23.55 -71.56
C LEU A 31 -70.28 24.99 -72.07
N LYS A 32 -69.24 25.80 -71.83
CA LYS A 32 -69.10 27.16 -72.36
C LYS A 32 -68.50 27.20 -73.77
N GLY A 33 -68.17 26.05 -74.35
CA GLY A 33 -67.53 25.95 -75.67
C GLY A 33 -66.08 26.45 -75.70
N LEU A 34 -65.40 26.48 -74.54
CA LEU A 34 -63.99 26.92 -74.44
C LEU A 34 -62.99 25.78 -74.67
N THR A 35 -63.47 24.53 -74.68
CA THR A 35 -62.66 23.33 -74.91
C THR A 35 -63.50 22.28 -75.63
N ASP A 36 -62.94 21.63 -76.66
CA ASP A 36 -63.66 20.66 -77.50
C ASP A 36 -63.56 19.21 -77.01
N GLU A 37 -62.73 18.94 -76.00
CA GLU A 37 -62.48 17.59 -75.49
C GLU A 37 -63.28 17.30 -74.21
N SER A 38 -63.83 16.08 -74.12
CA SER A 38 -64.47 15.58 -72.90
C SER A 38 -63.43 15.24 -71.83
N TRP A 39 -63.78 15.44 -70.55
CA TRP A 39 -62.87 15.18 -69.43
C TRP A 39 -62.31 13.75 -69.42
N SER A 40 -61.00 13.63 -69.27
CA SER A 40 -60.30 12.35 -69.09
C SER A 40 -59.33 12.43 -67.91
N PHE A 41 -59.07 11.30 -67.27
CA PHE A 41 -58.20 11.23 -66.10
C PHE A 41 -56.78 11.74 -66.37
N SER A 42 -56.25 11.48 -67.56
CA SER A 42 -54.94 11.97 -68.00
C SER A 42 -54.89 13.49 -68.16
N LEU A 43 -56.01 14.13 -68.48
CA LEU A 43 -56.10 15.59 -68.62
C LEU A 43 -55.93 16.30 -67.27
N ALA A 44 -56.28 15.63 -66.16
CA ALA A 44 -56.14 16.20 -64.82
C ALA A 44 -54.67 16.52 -64.46
N LEU A 45 -53.73 15.67 -64.88
CA LEU A 45 -52.30 15.87 -64.65
C LEU A 45 -51.67 16.94 -65.56
N ALA A 46 -52.35 17.32 -66.65
CA ALA A 46 -51.90 18.38 -67.54
C ALA A 46 -52.57 19.74 -67.23
N ASN A 47 -53.64 19.74 -66.42
CA ASN A 47 -54.42 20.93 -66.14
C ASN A 47 -53.81 21.74 -64.98
N SER A 48 -53.56 23.04 -65.22
CA SER A 48 -53.07 23.96 -64.19
C SER A 48 -54.03 24.13 -63.02
N ASP A 49 -55.34 24.01 -63.26
CA ASP A 49 -56.37 24.17 -62.22
C ASP A 49 -56.25 23.08 -61.15
N PHE A 50 -55.83 21.87 -61.53
CA PHE A 50 -55.60 20.77 -60.59
C PHE A 50 -54.47 21.08 -59.61
N TYR A 51 -53.31 21.49 -60.12
CA TYR A 51 -52.16 21.82 -59.28
C TYR A 51 -52.41 23.04 -58.39
N LEU A 52 -53.17 24.01 -58.86
CA LEU A 52 -53.53 25.17 -58.07
C LEU A 52 -54.35 24.74 -56.85
N VAL A 53 -55.41 23.95 -57.05
CA VAL A 53 -56.24 23.46 -55.93
C VAL A 53 -55.44 22.60 -54.96
N LEU A 54 -54.55 21.74 -55.47
CA LEU A 54 -53.68 20.89 -54.65
C LEU A 54 -52.70 21.71 -53.79
N VAL A 55 -52.02 22.69 -54.37
CA VAL A 55 -51.05 23.53 -53.63
C VAL A 55 -51.75 24.42 -52.61
N PHE A 56 -52.92 24.97 -52.96
CA PHE A 56 -53.72 25.75 -52.00
C PHE A 56 -54.29 24.88 -50.86
N GLY A 57 -54.74 23.66 -51.16
CA GLY A 57 -55.19 22.69 -50.15
C GLY A 57 -54.08 22.33 -49.17
N LEU A 58 -52.92 21.89 -49.69
CA LEU A 58 -51.78 21.52 -48.87
C LEU A 58 -51.22 22.69 -48.05
N SER A 59 -51.14 23.90 -48.64
CA SER A 59 -50.64 25.09 -47.93
C SER A 59 -51.56 25.53 -46.79
N ALA A 60 -52.88 25.38 -46.93
CA ALA A 60 -53.83 25.63 -45.86
C ALA A 60 -53.61 24.68 -44.67
N LEU A 61 -53.38 23.38 -44.93
CA LEU A 61 -53.12 22.39 -43.89
C LEU A 61 -51.82 22.68 -43.12
N ILE A 62 -50.74 23.01 -43.83
CA ILE A 62 -49.45 23.38 -43.21
C ILE A 62 -49.61 24.63 -42.33
N THR A 63 -50.30 25.65 -42.85
CA THR A 63 -50.53 26.90 -42.10
C THR A 63 -51.35 26.63 -40.83
N PHE A 64 -52.35 25.73 -40.92
CA PHE A 64 -53.18 25.34 -39.79
C PHE A 64 -52.39 24.57 -38.72
N GLU A 65 -51.51 23.66 -39.10
CA GLU A 65 -50.64 22.93 -38.17
C GLU A 65 -49.72 23.88 -37.38
N LEU A 66 -49.10 24.84 -38.07
CA LEU A 66 -48.24 25.84 -37.43
C LEU A 66 -49.02 26.73 -36.44
N LEU A 67 -50.21 27.19 -36.84
CA LEU A 67 -51.07 28.02 -35.98
C LEU A 67 -51.58 27.23 -34.76
N LEU A 68 -52.05 26.01 -34.94
CA LEU A 68 -52.50 25.16 -33.84
C LEU A 68 -51.36 24.80 -32.89
N GLY A 69 -50.19 24.44 -33.42
CA GLY A 69 -49.02 24.12 -32.60
C GLY A 69 -48.59 25.29 -31.73
N HIS A 70 -48.59 26.51 -32.30
CA HIS A 70 -48.32 27.71 -31.53
C HIS A 70 -49.40 27.99 -30.48
N TRP A 71 -50.68 27.85 -30.84
CA TRP A 71 -51.79 28.12 -29.93
C TRP A 71 -51.82 27.15 -28.75
N LEU A 72 -51.62 25.85 -29.00
CA LEU A 72 -51.51 24.83 -27.97
C LEU A 72 -50.32 25.09 -27.04
N LYS A 73 -49.16 25.45 -27.59
CA LYS A 73 -47.98 25.80 -26.77
C LYS A 73 -48.24 27.01 -25.86
N VAL A 74 -48.95 28.01 -26.35
CA VAL A 74 -49.36 29.18 -25.54
C VAL A 74 -50.39 28.77 -24.48
N MET A 75 -51.35 27.92 -24.81
CA MET A 75 -52.34 27.40 -23.87
C MET A 75 -51.68 26.58 -22.76
N ASP A 76 -50.78 25.67 -23.09
CA ASP A 76 -49.98 24.90 -22.13
C ASP A 76 -49.14 25.82 -21.23
N SER A 77 -48.59 26.90 -21.79
CA SER A 77 -47.83 27.88 -21.02
C SER A 77 -48.68 28.71 -20.06
N ARG A 78 -50.00 28.81 -20.31
CA ARG A 78 -50.98 29.50 -19.46
C ARG A 78 -51.64 28.56 -18.44
N ASN A 79 -51.56 27.26 -18.66
CA ASN A 79 -52.08 26.27 -17.73
C ASN A 79 -51.14 26.17 -16.51
N SER A 80 -51.41 26.98 -15.49
CA SER A 80 -50.59 27.11 -14.28
C SER A 80 -50.41 25.80 -13.53
N ASP A 81 -51.39 24.90 -13.61
CA ASP A 81 -51.35 23.57 -12.97
C ASP A 81 -50.22 22.70 -13.50
N SER A 82 -50.00 22.69 -14.83
CA SER A 82 -48.93 21.88 -15.43
C SER A 82 -47.55 22.37 -15.00
N LYS A 83 -47.35 23.69 -14.86
CA LYS A 83 -46.10 24.27 -14.35
C LYS A 83 -45.93 24.00 -12.86
N TYR A 84 -47.00 24.11 -12.08
CA TYR A 84 -46.98 23.84 -10.65
C TYR A 84 -46.61 22.39 -10.37
N HIS A 85 -47.24 21.42 -11.04
CA HIS A 85 -46.93 20.00 -10.88
C HIS A 85 -45.50 19.64 -11.34
N LYS A 86 -45.03 20.20 -12.46
CA LYS A 86 -43.64 20.00 -12.89
C LYS A 86 -42.65 20.55 -11.87
N SER A 87 -42.87 21.77 -11.39
CA SER A 87 -42.03 22.40 -10.38
C SER A 87 -42.05 21.65 -9.04
N GLN A 88 -43.22 21.16 -8.59
CA GLN A 88 -43.32 20.34 -7.38
C GLN A 88 -42.56 19.02 -7.52
N ASN A 89 -42.67 18.34 -8.66
CA ASN A 89 -41.93 17.11 -8.90
C ASN A 89 -40.42 17.35 -8.93
N GLU A 90 -39.97 18.43 -9.55
CA GLU A 90 -38.56 18.85 -9.51
C GLU A 90 -38.09 19.14 -8.09
N LEU A 91 -38.89 19.85 -7.28
CA LEU A 91 -38.57 20.14 -5.89
C LEU A 91 -38.49 18.87 -5.03
N VAL A 92 -39.41 17.92 -5.22
CA VAL A 92 -39.37 16.62 -4.53
C VAL A 92 -38.13 15.84 -4.93
N HIS A 93 -37.81 15.80 -6.22
CA HIS A 93 -36.62 15.13 -6.72
C HIS A 93 -35.34 15.75 -6.17
N GLN A 94 -35.24 17.08 -6.15
CA GLN A 94 -34.11 17.79 -5.56
C GLN A 94 -33.99 17.53 -4.05
N LYS A 95 -35.10 17.48 -3.31
CA LYS A 95 -35.10 17.12 -1.88
C LYS A 95 -34.59 15.70 -1.65
N GLN A 96 -34.99 14.74 -2.48
CA GLN A 96 -34.51 13.37 -2.39
C GLN A 96 -33.00 13.26 -2.67
N ILE A 97 -32.53 13.95 -3.72
CA ILE A 97 -31.09 14.01 -4.04
C ILE A 97 -30.32 14.62 -2.86
N ARG A 98 -30.83 15.73 -2.31
CA ARG A 98 -30.19 16.39 -1.16
C ARG A 98 -30.14 15.49 0.07
N ALA A 99 -31.23 14.80 0.39
CA ALA A 99 -31.26 13.85 1.51
C ALA A 99 -30.27 12.69 1.31
N LYS A 100 -30.14 12.19 0.08
CA LYS A 100 -29.17 11.15 -0.26
C LYS A 100 -27.73 11.65 -0.09
N LEU A 101 -27.44 12.83 -0.62
CA LEU A 101 -26.13 13.48 -0.44
C LEU A 101 -25.81 13.71 1.04
N GLU A 102 -26.77 14.21 1.82
CA GLU A 102 -26.59 14.45 3.26
C GLU A 102 -26.28 13.14 4.01
N SER A 103 -26.94 12.03 3.65
CA SER A 103 -26.62 10.70 4.18
C SER A 103 -25.21 10.24 3.78
N GLU A 104 -24.85 10.33 2.50
CA GLU A 104 -23.51 9.95 2.02
C GLU A 104 -22.41 10.80 2.68
N PHE A 105 -22.67 12.10 2.90
CA PHE A 105 -21.75 12.98 3.64
C PHE A 105 -21.61 12.57 5.11
N ALA A 106 -22.70 12.17 5.77
CA ALA A 106 -22.65 11.68 7.14
C ALA A 106 -21.83 10.39 7.24
N ASP A 107 -22.07 9.42 6.35
CA ASP A 107 -21.35 8.14 6.30
C ASP A 107 -19.84 8.37 6.05
N LEU A 108 -19.50 9.24 5.09
CA LEU A 108 -18.10 9.61 4.82
C LEU A 108 -17.44 10.29 6.02
N ASN A 109 -18.18 11.16 6.73
CA ASN A 109 -17.66 11.83 7.91
C ASN A 109 -17.40 10.84 9.05
N ASP A 110 -18.26 9.85 9.23
CA ASP A 110 -18.06 8.77 10.20
C ASP A 110 -16.86 7.90 9.83
N GLU A 111 -16.68 7.56 8.54
CA GLU A 111 -15.49 6.84 8.07
C GLU A 111 -14.19 7.65 8.32
N ILE A 112 -14.22 8.96 8.07
CA ILE A 112 -13.10 9.86 8.36
C ILE A 112 -12.78 9.86 9.87
N ASN A 113 -13.80 9.92 10.73
CA ASN A 113 -13.62 9.89 12.17
C ASN A 113 -13.00 8.57 12.65
N LEU A 114 -13.46 7.43 12.11
CA LEU A 114 -12.89 6.12 12.41
C LEU A 114 -11.43 6.03 11.99
N LYS A 115 -11.09 6.48 10.77
CA LYS A 115 -9.70 6.53 10.30
C LYS A 115 -8.84 7.45 11.15
N LYS A 116 -9.37 8.58 11.61
CA LYS A 116 -8.65 9.51 12.50
C LYS A 116 -8.32 8.86 13.85
N VAL A 117 -9.24 8.08 14.42
CA VAL A 117 -8.99 7.31 15.64
C VAL A 117 -7.91 6.25 15.42
N ASP A 118 -7.95 5.51 14.31
CA ASP A 118 -6.92 4.50 13.98
C ASP A 118 -5.53 5.14 13.80
N ILE A 119 -5.44 6.27 13.09
CA ILE A 119 -4.20 7.04 12.95
C ILE A 119 -3.66 7.44 14.33
N ASN A 120 -4.51 7.97 15.22
CA ASN A 120 -4.07 8.36 16.56
C ASN A 120 -3.54 7.17 17.37
N ASN A 121 -4.21 6.01 17.30
CA ASN A 121 -3.74 4.79 17.97
C ASN A 121 -2.36 4.36 17.43
N LYS A 122 -2.15 4.41 16.11
CA LYS A 122 -0.85 4.11 15.50
C LYS A 122 0.23 5.11 15.90
N ILE A 123 -0.10 6.40 16.02
CA ILE A 123 0.83 7.43 16.51
C ILE A 123 1.25 7.14 17.96
N GLU A 124 0.32 6.73 18.82
CA GLU A 124 0.64 6.34 20.19
C GLU A 124 1.55 5.12 20.25
N GLU A 125 1.30 4.11 19.43
CA GLU A 125 2.14 2.92 19.32
C GLU A 125 3.56 3.27 18.85
N ILE A 126 3.68 4.07 17.79
CA ILE A 126 4.98 4.58 17.30
C ILE A 126 5.71 5.33 18.42
N THR A 127 4.99 6.13 19.20
CA THR A 127 5.58 6.90 20.31
C THR A 127 6.09 5.98 21.42
N LYS A 128 5.35 4.92 21.76
CA LYS A 128 5.79 3.90 22.72
C LYS A 128 7.04 3.18 22.21
N LEU A 129 7.02 2.71 20.96
CA LEU A 129 8.17 2.03 20.35
C LEU A 129 9.41 2.92 20.29
N LYS A 130 9.27 4.21 19.94
CA LYS A 130 10.38 5.17 19.98
C LYS A 130 10.99 5.30 21.37
N ARG A 131 10.17 5.38 22.42
CA ARG A 131 10.68 5.42 23.81
C ARG A 131 11.44 4.15 24.17
N SER A 132 10.91 2.99 23.80
CA SER A 132 11.58 1.70 24.03
C SER A 132 12.91 1.61 23.29
N ILE A 133 12.99 2.09 22.05
CA ILE A 133 14.25 2.16 21.29
C ILE A 133 15.26 3.05 22.02
N SER A 134 14.87 4.26 22.43
CA SER A 134 15.78 5.17 23.13
C SER A 134 16.26 4.60 24.48
N GLN A 135 15.40 3.86 25.20
CA GLN A 135 15.82 3.15 26.42
C GLN A 135 16.84 2.05 26.11
N LEU A 136 16.57 1.21 25.10
CA LEU A 136 17.49 0.15 24.69
C LEU A 136 18.84 0.71 24.22
N GLU A 137 18.84 1.83 23.49
CA GLU A 137 20.06 2.53 23.08
C GLU A 137 20.87 3.01 24.29
N SER A 138 20.20 3.60 25.29
CA SER A 138 20.84 4.03 26.54
C SER A 138 21.43 2.85 27.31
N ASP A 139 20.68 1.76 27.44
CA ASP A 139 21.12 0.55 28.14
C ASP A 139 22.32 -0.11 27.44
N LEU A 140 22.31 -0.14 26.10
CA LEU A 140 23.41 -0.65 25.30
C LEU A 140 24.66 0.19 25.49
N GLU A 141 24.54 1.52 25.48
CA GLU A 141 25.69 2.41 25.68
C GLU A 141 26.26 2.28 27.11
N HIS A 142 25.41 2.15 28.12
CA HIS A 142 25.86 1.85 29.49
C HIS A 142 26.60 0.51 29.57
N LYS A 143 26.07 -0.54 28.93
CA LYS A 143 26.71 -1.85 28.90
C LYS A 143 28.04 -1.81 28.16
N ARG A 144 28.12 -1.07 27.06
CA ARG A 144 29.35 -0.83 26.30
C ARG A 144 30.40 -0.14 27.16
N HIS A 145 30.03 0.94 27.85
CA HIS A 145 30.92 1.64 28.77
C HIS A 145 31.40 0.76 29.92
N SER A 146 30.51 -0.04 30.50
CA SER A 146 30.87 -1.00 31.56
C SER A 146 31.91 -2.01 31.06
N VAL A 147 31.67 -2.63 29.90
CA VAL A 147 32.60 -3.59 29.28
C VAL A 147 33.94 -2.93 28.97
N GLN A 148 33.94 -1.72 28.40
CA GLN A 148 35.16 -0.99 28.10
C GLN A 148 35.96 -0.68 29.38
N SER A 149 35.28 -0.21 30.43
CA SER A 149 35.92 0.08 31.72
C SER A 149 36.56 -1.16 32.33
N THR A 150 35.87 -2.30 32.32
CA THR A 150 36.42 -3.58 32.79
C THR A 150 37.61 -4.03 31.94
N TYR A 151 37.54 -3.87 30.62
CA TYR A 151 38.64 -4.19 29.71
C TYR A 151 39.89 -3.35 30.02
N GLU A 152 39.75 -2.02 30.13
CA GLU A 152 40.86 -1.12 30.44
C GLU A 152 41.45 -1.43 31.84
N HIS A 153 40.59 -1.75 32.82
CA HIS A 153 41.04 -2.14 34.14
C HIS A 153 41.88 -3.44 34.13
N HIS A 154 41.44 -4.46 33.39
CA HIS A 154 42.20 -5.71 33.23
C HIS A 154 43.49 -5.49 32.47
N LYS A 155 43.46 -4.70 31.39
CA LYS A 155 44.66 -4.34 30.62
C LYS A 155 45.70 -3.64 31.50
N PHE A 156 45.28 -2.62 32.25
CA PHE A 156 46.15 -1.91 33.19
C PHE A 156 46.74 -2.86 34.25
N THR A 157 45.90 -3.72 34.83
CA THR A 157 46.35 -4.71 35.83
C THR A 157 47.39 -5.66 35.24
N PHE A 158 47.14 -6.16 34.03
CA PHE A 158 48.05 -7.05 33.31
C PHE A 158 49.38 -6.37 32.97
N GLU A 159 49.35 -5.14 32.45
CA GLU A 159 50.54 -4.35 32.17
C GLU A 159 51.34 -4.09 33.45
N ASN A 160 50.68 -3.78 34.56
CA ASN A 160 51.34 -3.55 35.84
C ASN A 160 51.99 -4.83 36.39
N ILE A 161 51.29 -5.97 36.35
CA ILE A 161 51.85 -7.28 36.75
C ILE A 161 53.06 -7.63 35.87
N THR A 162 52.93 -7.46 34.56
CA THR A 162 54.00 -7.73 33.60
C THR A 162 55.23 -6.87 33.90
N ARG A 163 55.04 -5.56 34.09
CA ARG A 163 56.10 -4.62 34.46
C ARG A 163 56.77 -4.99 35.78
N ILE A 164 56.00 -5.32 36.82
CA ILE A 164 56.54 -5.74 38.12
C ILE A 164 57.39 -7.01 37.95
N ASN A 165 56.90 -7.99 37.21
CA ASN A 165 57.62 -9.24 36.99
C ASN A 165 58.88 -9.03 36.13
N LEU A 166 58.83 -8.17 35.11
CA LEU A 166 59.98 -7.83 34.30
C LEU A 166 61.10 -7.19 35.14
N VAL A 167 60.74 -6.21 35.98
CA VAL A 167 61.66 -5.61 36.97
C VAL A 167 62.22 -6.65 37.93
N ARG A 168 61.42 -7.64 38.36
CA ARG A 168 61.91 -8.72 39.24
C ARG A 168 62.90 -9.65 38.54
N VAL A 169 62.65 -9.95 37.26
CA VAL A 169 63.56 -10.75 36.42
C VAL A 169 64.87 -10.00 36.19
N ASP A 170 64.80 -8.72 35.80
CA ASP A 170 65.98 -7.89 35.51
C ASP A 170 66.88 -7.71 36.73
N ASN A 171 66.30 -7.69 37.94
CA ASN A 171 67.03 -7.56 39.20
C ASN A 171 67.36 -8.92 39.86
N GLU A 172 67.13 -10.06 39.18
CA GLU A 172 67.36 -11.42 39.71
C GLU A 172 66.65 -11.73 41.05
N THR A 173 65.67 -10.91 41.42
CA THR A 173 64.88 -11.05 42.67
C THR A 173 63.73 -12.04 42.53
N PHE A 174 63.74 -12.86 41.47
CA PHE A 174 62.72 -13.88 41.25
C PHE A 174 62.88 -14.96 42.31
N THR A 175 62.10 -14.84 43.39
CA THR A 175 61.97 -15.88 44.39
C THR A 175 61.20 -17.04 43.77
N PHE A 176 61.89 -17.91 43.04
CA PHE A 176 61.40 -19.27 42.84
C PHE A 176 61.16 -19.82 44.23
N SER A 177 59.90 -19.88 44.65
CA SER A 177 59.61 -20.45 45.96
C SER A 177 60.07 -21.90 45.89
N ILE A 178 61.13 -22.19 46.66
CA ILE A 178 61.76 -23.49 46.74
C ILE A 178 60.72 -24.56 47.03
N VAL A 179 59.66 -24.20 47.75
CA VAL A 179 58.49 -25.05 48.02
C VAL A 179 57.85 -25.55 46.72
N TYR A 180 57.62 -24.68 45.73
CA TYR A 180 57.06 -25.09 44.43
C TYR A 180 58.05 -25.90 43.59
N MET A 181 59.35 -25.62 43.67
CA MET A 181 60.36 -26.44 42.99
C MET A 181 60.44 -27.85 43.61
N LEU A 182 60.40 -27.95 44.94
CA LEU A 182 60.37 -29.21 45.66
C LEU A 182 59.13 -30.03 45.33
N ASP A 183 57.98 -29.39 45.19
CA ASP A 183 56.73 -30.04 44.78
C ASP A 183 56.80 -30.60 43.35
N ARG A 184 57.36 -29.82 42.40
CA ARG A 184 57.60 -30.28 41.03
C ARG A 184 58.58 -31.45 40.95
N VAL A 185 59.69 -31.37 41.69
CA VAL A 185 60.66 -32.48 41.79
C VAL A 185 59.97 -33.72 42.37
N SER A 186 59.16 -33.57 43.41
CA SER A 186 58.43 -34.69 44.03
C SER A 186 57.41 -35.32 43.06
N THR A 187 56.72 -34.50 42.28
CA THR A 187 55.78 -34.95 41.24
C THR A 187 56.49 -35.69 40.11
N PHE A 188 57.62 -35.15 39.63
CA PHE A 188 58.48 -35.81 38.64
C PHE A 188 58.98 -37.15 39.16
N MET A 189 59.47 -37.20 40.40
CA MET A 189 59.98 -38.43 41.01
C MET A 189 58.92 -39.51 41.15
N ARG A 190 57.66 -39.15 41.40
CA ARG A 190 56.56 -40.11 41.38
C ARG A 190 56.38 -40.73 39.99
N GLY A 191 56.26 -39.89 38.96
CA GLY A 191 56.15 -40.36 37.58
C GLY A 191 57.36 -41.18 37.12
N TRP A 192 58.57 -40.83 37.59
CA TRP A 192 59.78 -41.60 37.33
C TRP A 192 59.73 -43.00 37.94
N LYS A 193 59.25 -43.13 39.19
CA LYS A 193 59.06 -44.43 39.85
C LYS A 193 58.03 -45.28 39.11
N ASP A 194 56.91 -44.67 38.73
CA ASP A 194 55.86 -45.35 37.97
C ASP A 194 56.41 -45.87 36.63
N PHE A 195 57.14 -45.04 35.89
CA PHE A 195 57.82 -45.43 34.64
C PHE A 195 58.79 -46.61 34.85
N LEU A 196 59.59 -46.57 35.91
CA LEU A 196 60.56 -47.64 36.20
C LEU A 196 59.87 -48.96 36.54
N HIS A 197 58.78 -48.93 37.30
CA HIS A 197 58.02 -50.14 37.66
C HIS A 197 57.22 -50.72 36.49
N GLU A 198 56.90 -49.91 35.48
CA GLU A 198 56.24 -50.36 34.25
C GLU A 198 57.24 -51.03 33.26
N HIS A 199 58.48 -50.55 33.20
CA HIS A 199 59.44 -50.94 32.15
C HIS A 199 60.59 -51.86 32.61
N PHE A 200 60.80 -52.03 33.92
CA PHE A 200 61.88 -52.85 34.46
C PHE A 200 61.36 -53.91 35.45
N ALA A 201 62.15 -54.98 35.63
CA ALA A 201 61.89 -55.95 36.68
C ALA A 201 61.90 -55.28 38.06
N VAL A 202 61.05 -55.76 38.97
CA VAL A 202 60.76 -55.13 40.27
C VAL A 202 62.03 -54.78 41.04
N ASP A 203 63.01 -55.70 41.10
CA ASP A 203 64.26 -55.49 41.83
C ASP A 203 65.12 -54.35 41.23
N ILE A 204 65.14 -54.24 39.89
CA ILE A 204 65.86 -53.18 39.18
C ILE A 204 65.15 -51.84 39.34
N ALA A 205 63.82 -51.84 39.27
CA ALA A 205 63.00 -50.64 39.45
C ALA A 205 63.16 -50.06 40.87
N ILE A 206 63.17 -50.91 41.90
CA ILE A 206 63.43 -50.52 43.29
C ILE A 206 64.84 -49.96 43.45
N GLN A 207 65.85 -50.63 42.91
CA GLN A 207 67.23 -50.18 43.00
C GLN A 207 67.43 -48.80 42.34
N LYS A 208 66.89 -48.60 41.13
CA LYS A 208 66.99 -47.33 40.39
C LYS A 208 66.18 -46.20 41.05
N SER A 209 65.01 -46.53 41.60
CA SER A 209 64.20 -45.57 42.36
C SER A 209 64.95 -45.07 43.60
N ARG A 210 65.64 -45.96 44.32
CA ARG A 210 66.48 -45.61 45.48
C ARG A 210 67.62 -44.68 45.10
N LEU A 211 68.36 -44.98 44.03
CA LEU A 211 69.45 -44.12 43.54
C LEU A 211 68.95 -42.72 43.16
N ALA A 212 67.77 -42.65 42.53
CA ALA A 212 67.18 -41.38 42.16
C ALA A 212 66.71 -40.57 43.40
N ASP A 213 66.16 -41.23 44.42
CA ASP A 213 65.82 -40.58 45.69
C ASP A 213 67.07 -40.03 46.41
N GLU A 214 68.17 -40.78 46.41
CA GLU A 214 69.46 -40.35 46.97
C GLU A 214 70.00 -39.12 46.23
N GLN A 215 69.93 -39.10 44.89
CA GLN A 215 70.37 -37.97 44.10
C GLN A 215 69.52 -36.71 44.37
N VAL A 216 68.21 -36.87 44.57
CA VAL A 216 67.31 -35.78 44.94
C VAL A 216 67.63 -35.24 46.33
N LEU A 217 67.99 -36.09 47.29
CA LEU A 217 68.40 -35.65 48.63
C LEU A 217 69.71 -34.85 48.60
N ILE A 218 70.71 -35.30 47.83
CA ILE A 218 71.99 -34.60 47.63
C ILE A 218 71.74 -33.24 46.96
N TRP A 219 70.90 -33.22 45.92
CA TRP A 219 70.55 -31.96 45.27
C TRP A 219 69.82 -31.01 46.23
N LYS A 220 68.87 -31.51 47.04
CA LYS A 220 68.16 -30.72 48.05
C LYS A 220 69.12 -30.14 49.08
N SER A 221 70.06 -30.91 49.62
CA SER A 221 71.01 -30.42 50.61
C SER A 221 71.91 -29.32 50.07
N ASN A 222 72.44 -29.48 48.85
CA ASN A 222 73.37 -28.53 48.25
C ASN A 222 72.67 -27.20 47.91
N ASN A 223 71.47 -27.27 47.35
CA ASN A 223 70.74 -26.05 46.95
C ASN A 223 70.10 -25.33 48.14
N LEU A 224 69.72 -26.04 49.21
CA LEU A 224 69.22 -25.42 50.46
C LEU A 224 70.34 -24.80 51.32
N GLN A 225 71.58 -25.30 51.23
CA GLN A 225 72.75 -24.69 51.89
C GLN A 225 73.17 -23.38 51.21
N ASN A 226 73.15 -23.32 49.88
CA ASN A 226 73.47 -22.11 49.10
C ASN A 226 72.49 -20.94 49.33
N LEU A 227 71.35 -21.18 50.00
CA LEU A 227 70.38 -20.16 50.37
C LEU A 227 70.57 -19.62 51.80
N LYS A 228 71.42 -20.26 52.62
CA LYS A 228 71.70 -19.86 54.01
C LYS A 228 72.99 -19.06 54.17
N GLU A 229 73.88 -19.08 53.19
CA GLU A 229 75.01 -18.16 53.15
C GLU A 229 74.62 -16.94 52.32
N PRO A 230 74.29 -15.79 52.93
CA PRO A 230 74.30 -14.54 52.20
C PRO A 230 75.74 -14.31 51.78
N THR A 231 76.02 -14.35 50.47
CA THR A 231 77.20 -13.71 49.90
C THR A 231 77.25 -12.28 50.42
N LEU A 232 78.23 -12.01 51.29
CA LEU A 232 78.67 -10.69 51.75
C LEU A 232 79.03 -9.79 50.57
#